data_AF-I6PCB8-F1
#
_entry.id   AF-I6PCB8-F1
#
_cell.length_a   1.000
_cell.length_b   1.000
_cell.length_c   1.000
_cell.angle_alpha   90.00
_cell.angle_beta   90.00
_cell.angle_gamma   90.00
#
_symmetry.space_group_name_H-M   'P 1'
#
loop_
_entity.id
_entity.type
_entity.pdbx_description
1 polymer ?
#
loop_
_entity_poly.entity_id
_entity_poly.type
_entity_poly.pdbx_seq_one_letter_code
_entity_poly.pdbx_strand_id
1 'polypeptide(L)'
;RNILNGTVFREPILCRNIPRIVPGWKKPICIGRHAFGDQYRATDTVIQGPGKLKMVFVPEDGSNPVDLDVYNFKGPGIALAMYNVDESIRAFAESSMTLAFAKKWPLYLSTKNTILKKYDGRFKDIFQEVYEEKWKHKFEEHSIWYEHRLIDDMVAYALKSEGGYVWACKNYDGDVQSDLLAQGFGSLGLMTSVLLSSDGKTLE
;
A
#
# COMPACT_ATOMS: atom_id res chain seq x y z
N ARG A 1 2.06 -14.18 -7.44
CA ARG A 1 2.19 -13.11 -6.40
C ARG A 1 3.09 -13.51 -5.24
N ASN A 2 2.82 -14.58 -4.49
CA ASN A 2 3.63 -14.95 -3.29
C ASN A 2 5.12 -15.26 -3.56
N ILE A 3 5.48 -15.63 -4.79
CA ILE A 3 6.86 -15.94 -5.18
C ILE A 3 7.58 -14.70 -5.75
N LEU A 4 6.86 -13.77 -6.36
CA LEU A 4 7.44 -12.70 -7.16
C LEU A 4 7.67 -11.38 -6.40
N ASN A 5 7.20 -11.28 -5.13
CA ASN A 5 7.40 -10.14 -4.22
C ASN A 5 7.53 -8.78 -4.95
N GLY A 6 6.40 -8.17 -5.30
CA GLY A 6 6.41 -6.99 -6.17
C GLY A 6 5.22 -6.07 -5.97
N THR A 7 5.09 -5.11 -6.88
CA THR A 7 4.03 -4.11 -6.87
C THR A 7 3.08 -4.38 -8.01
N VAL A 8 1.79 -4.53 -7.69
CA VAL A 8 0.75 -4.71 -8.70
C VAL A 8 0.18 -3.34 -9.03
N PHE A 9 0.40 -2.89 -10.26
CA PHE A 9 -0.18 -1.66 -10.76
C PHE A 9 -1.47 -1.93 -11.49
N ARG A 10 -2.53 -1.21 -11.11
CA ARG A 10 -3.85 -1.28 -11.72
C ARG A 10 -4.26 0.09 -12.23
N GLU A 11 -4.66 0.18 -13.49
CA GLU A 11 -5.08 1.43 -14.13
C GLU A 11 -6.33 1.21 -14.98
N PRO A 12 -7.34 2.09 -14.91
CA PRO A 12 -8.54 1.96 -15.74
C PRO A 12 -8.26 2.27 -17.21
N ILE A 13 -8.92 1.53 -18.10
CA ILE A 13 -8.97 1.78 -19.55
C ILE A 13 -10.12 2.76 -19.79
N LEU A 14 -9.80 3.96 -20.29
CA LEU A 14 -10.79 5.00 -20.53
C LEU A 14 -11.48 4.83 -21.90
N CYS A 15 -12.79 4.58 -21.87
CA CYS A 15 -13.65 4.56 -23.06
C CYS A 15 -14.51 5.83 -23.12
N ARG A 16 -14.46 6.57 -24.24
CA ARG A 16 -15.18 7.86 -24.39
C ARG A 16 -16.70 7.74 -24.24
N ASN A 17 -17.26 6.58 -24.56
CA ASN A 17 -18.69 6.29 -24.56
C ASN A 17 -19.19 5.61 -23.27
N ILE A 18 -18.30 5.35 -22.30
CA ILE A 18 -18.68 4.75 -21.01
C ILE A 18 -18.74 5.86 -19.96
N PRO A 19 -19.92 6.15 -19.38
CA PRO A 19 -20.01 7.12 -18.29
C PRO A 19 -19.31 6.61 -17.03
N ARG A 20 -18.68 7.52 -16.30
CA ARG A 20 -18.03 7.24 -15.01
C ARG A 20 -19.01 7.49 -13.87
N ILE A 21 -18.94 6.68 -12.82
CA ILE A 21 -19.78 6.86 -11.62
C ILE A 21 -19.40 8.15 -10.89
N VAL A 22 -18.11 8.46 -10.84
CA VAL A 22 -17.60 9.74 -10.33
C VAL A 22 -17.27 10.63 -11.53
N PRO A 23 -18.12 11.61 -11.88
CA PRO A 23 -17.96 12.38 -13.13
C PRO A 23 -16.70 13.25 -13.15
N GLY A 24 -16.19 13.64 -11.97
CA GLY A 24 -14.99 14.46 -11.82
C GLY A 24 -13.70 13.78 -12.24
N TRP A 25 -13.66 12.45 -12.30
CA TRP A 25 -12.45 11.69 -12.67
C TRP A 25 -12.15 11.77 -14.16
N LYS A 26 -11.55 12.89 -14.59
CA LYS A 26 -11.21 13.16 -15.99
C LYS A 26 -9.99 12.38 -16.48
N LYS A 27 -9.05 12.10 -15.59
CA LYS A 27 -7.81 11.34 -15.83
C LYS A 27 -7.88 10.01 -15.05
N PRO A 28 -7.15 8.97 -15.49
CA PRO A 28 -7.11 7.70 -14.76
C PRO A 28 -6.38 7.87 -13.41
N ILE A 29 -6.68 7.00 -12.45
CA ILE A 29 -5.95 6.86 -11.20
C ILE A 29 -5.24 5.51 -11.24
N CYS A 30 -3.94 5.48 -11.04
CA CYS A 30 -3.16 4.24 -11.04
C CYS A 30 -2.92 3.80 -9.59
N ILE A 31 -3.43 2.62 -9.20
CA ILE A 31 -3.13 2.03 -7.90
C ILE A 31 -1.85 1.21 -8.00
N GLY A 32 -0.86 1.49 -7.16
CA GLY A 32 0.25 0.58 -6.88
C GLY A 32 0.00 -0.18 -5.59
N ARG A 33 -0.37 -1.46 -5.68
CA ARG A 33 -0.60 -2.33 -4.52
C ARG A 33 0.68 -3.04 -4.11
N HIS A 34 1.07 -2.89 -2.85
CA HIS A 34 2.15 -3.68 -2.24
C HIS A 34 1.72 -5.14 -2.05
N ALA A 35 2.14 -6.05 -2.93
CA ALA A 35 1.67 -7.44 -2.92
C ALA A 35 2.50 -8.37 -2.01
N PHE A 36 2.80 -7.93 -0.78
CA PHE A 36 3.56 -8.69 0.21
C PHE A 36 3.06 -8.41 1.64
N GLY A 37 3.15 -9.43 2.51
CA GLY A 37 2.92 -9.29 3.95
C GLY A 37 1.51 -8.85 4.33
N ASP A 38 1.42 -8.17 5.48
CA ASP A 38 0.20 -7.67 6.09
C ASP A 38 -0.86 -8.79 6.27
N GLN A 39 -2.16 -8.49 6.13
CA GLN A 39 -3.26 -9.44 6.32
C GLN A 39 -3.13 -10.71 5.45
N TYR A 40 -2.43 -10.62 4.32
CA TYR A 40 -2.30 -11.72 3.35
C TYR A 40 -1.25 -12.77 3.76
N ARG A 41 -0.50 -12.51 4.83
CA ARG A 41 0.42 -13.46 5.49
C ARG A 41 0.29 -13.40 7.01
N ALA A 42 -0.91 -13.07 7.49
CA ALA A 42 -1.19 -13.04 8.91
C ALA A 42 -1.40 -14.46 9.46
N THR A 43 -1.14 -14.61 10.75
CA THR A 43 -1.57 -15.77 11.54
C THR A 43 -2.66 -15.31 12.48
N ASP A 44 -3.82 -15.96 12.43
CA ASP A 44 -4.99 -15.65 13.26
C ASP A 44 -5.48 -16.88 14.02
N THR A 45 -6.21 -16.63 15.11
CA THR A 45 -6.75 -17.69 15.96
C THR A 45 -7.97 -17.23 16.77
N VAL A 46 -8.83 -18.19 17.12
CA VAL A 46 -9.94 -18.00 18.06
C VAL A 46 -9.46 -18.33 19.47
N ILE A 47 -9.59 -17.37 20.37
CA ILE A 47 -9.30 -17.52 21.80
C ILE A 47 -10.55 -18.05 22.49
N GLN A 48 -10.45 -19.21 23.16
CA GLN A 48 -11.61 -19.92 23.72
C GLN A 48 -11.98 -19.47 25.15
N GLY A 49 -11.12 -18.70 25.84
CA GLY A 49 -11.34 -18.35 27.24
C GLY A 49 -10.40 -17.24 27.74
N PRO A 50 -10.46 -16.91 29.05
CA PRO A 50 -9.63 -15.85 29.62
C PRO A 50 -8.15 -16.20 29.56
N GLY A 51 -7.29 -15.20 29.33
CA GLY A 51 -5.84 -15.40 29.21
C GLY A 51 -5.08 -14.16 28.73
N LYS A 52 -3.76 -14.17 28.92
CA LYS A 52 -2.89 -13.07 28.47
C LYS A 52 -2.34 -13.37 27.08
N LEU A 53 -2.63 -12.51 26.12
CA LEU A 53 -2.03 -12.54 24.78
C LEU A 53 -0.77 -11.68 24.77
N LYS A 54 0.33 -12.27 24.33
CA LYS A 54 1.63 -11.63 24.12
C LYS A 54 2.09 -11.87 22.69
N MET A 55 2.93 -10.97 22.19
CA MET A 55 3.77 -11.17 21.02
C MET A 55 5.22 -11.27 21.48
N VAL A 56 5.92 -12.31 21.06
CA VAL A 56 7.30 -12.58 21.47
C VAL A 56 8.18 -12.58 20.23
N PHE A 57 9.25 -11.78 20.24
CA PHE A 57 10.30 -11.82 19.23
C PHE A 57 11.57 -12.41 19.85
N VAL A 58 12.12 -13.45 19.22
CA VAL A 58 13.33 -14.13 19.69
C VAL A 58 14.47 -13.81 18.71
N PRO A 59 15.44 -12.97 19.09
CA PRO A 59 16.58 -12.65 18.26
C PRO A 59 17.46 -13.87 17.98
N GLU A 60 17.96 -14.01 16.76
CA GLU A 60 18.88 -15.10 16.39
C GLU A 60 20.28 -14.93 16.99
N ASP A 61 20.66 -13.71 17.35
CA ASP A 61 21.97 -13.38 17.96
C ASP A 61 22.08 -13.82 19.43
N GLY A 62 21.04 -14.45 19.97
CA GLY A 62 20.99 -14.93 21.36
C GLY A 62 20.73 -13.82 22.38
N SER A 63 20.44 -12.59 21.95
CA SER A 63 19.99 -11.53 22.87
C SER A 63 18.61 -11.84 23.45
N ASN A 64 18.26 -11.12 24.53
CA ASN A 64 17.04 -11.40 25.28
C ASN A 64 15.78 -11.26 24.41
N PRO A 65 14.83 -12.22 24.48
CA PRO A 65 13.55 -12.10 23.80
C PRO A 65 12.80 -10.82 24.16
N VAL A 66 12.11 -10.26 23.18
CA VAL A 66 11.24 -9.09 23.36
C VAL A 66 9.81 -9.56 23.56
N ASP A 67 9.32 -9.38 24.79
CA ASP A 67 7.93 -9.63 25.17
C ASP A 67 7.09 -8.36 25.03
N LEU A 68 6.04 -8.43 24.21
CA LEU A 68 5.07 -7.36 24.01
C LEU A 68 3.69 -7.81 24.46
N ASP A 69 3.17 -7.17 25.50
CA ASP A 69 1.80 -7.42 25.96
C ASP A 69 0.79 -6.84 24.96
N VAL A 70 -0.12 -7.68 24.45
CA VAL A 70 -1.15 -7.28 23.48
C VAL A 70 -2.48 -7.02 24.20
N TYR A 71 -3.00 -8.02 24.90
CA TYR A 71 -4.29 -7.91 25.59
C TYR A 71 -4.45 -8.98 26.69
N ASN A 72 -5.33 -8.71 27.67
CA ASN A 72 -5.71 -9.68 28.70
C ASN A 72 -7.19 -10.05 28.53
N PHE A 73 -7.44 -11.15 27.83
CA PHE A 73 -8.77 -11.69 27.57
C PHE A 73 -9.48 -12.06 28.87
N LYS A 74 -10.76 -11.64 28.98
CA LYS A 74 -11.66 -12.01 30.09
C LYS A 74 -12.65 -13.12 29.71
N GLY A 75 -12.64 -13.54 28.45
CA GLY A 75 -13.51 -14.54 27.86
C GLY A 75 -13.12 -14.79 26.39
N PRO A 76 -13.96 -15.50 25.61
CA PRO A 76 -13.66 -15.81 24.22
C PRO A 76 -13.42 -14.57 23.34
N GLY A 77 -12.62 -14.71 22.29
CA GLY A 77 -12.33 -13.63 21.35
C GLY A 77 -11.49 -14.11 20.16
N ILE A 78 -10.85 -13.17 19.47
CA ILE A 78 -9.99 -13.45 18.31
C ILE A 78 -8.69 -12.66 18.43
N ALA A 79 -7.62 -13.20 17.84
CA ALA A 79 -6.32 -12.56 17.78
C ALA A 79 -5.70 -12.73 16.39
N LEU A 80 -4.88 -11.77 15.98
CA LEU A 80 -4.13 -11.83 14.74
C LEU A 80 -2.75 -11.19 14.92
N ALA A 81 -1.77 -11.70 14.19
CA ALA A 81 -0.46 -11.10 14.03
C ALA A 81 -0.12 -11.04 12.55
N MET A 82 0.45 -9.92 12.11
CA MET A 82 0.91 -9.73 10.74
C MET A 82 2.27 -9.03 10.75
N TYR A 83 2.98 -9.11 9.63
CA TYR A 83 4.32 -8.55 9.50
C TYR A 83 4.56 -8.00 8.09
N ASN A 84 5.57 -7.15 8.01
CA ASN A 84 6.19 -6.74 6.75
C ASN A 84 7.70 -6.62 6.96
N VAL A 85 8.46 -6.41 5.89
CA VAL A 85 9.93 -6.31 5.96
C VAL A 85 10.42 -5.08 5.18
N ASP A 86 11.42 -4.40 5.72
CA ASP A 86 11.97 -3.16 5.16
C ASP A 86 12.39 -3.30 3.69
N GLU A 87 13.00 -4.44 3.33
CA GLU A 87 13.40 -4.74 1.94
C GLU A 87 12.20 -4.67 0.98
N SER A 88 11.07 -5.27 1.36
CA SER A 88 9.87 -5.30 0.54
C SER A 88 9.23 -3.91 0.43
N ILE A 89 9.23 -3.14 1.52
CA ILE A 89 8.69 -1.77 1.54
C ILE A 89 9.56 -0.84 0.68
N ARG A 90 10.90 -0.97 0.74
CA ARG A 90 11.82 -0.21 -0.12
C ARG A 90 11.59 -0.53 -1.59
N ALA A 91 11.49 -1.81 -1.97
CA ALA A 91 11.19 -2.19 -3.36
C ALA A 91 9.83 -1.66 -3.83
N PHE A 92 8.83 -1.63 -2.95
CA PHE A 92 7.53 -1.03 -3.22
C PHE A 92 7.62 0.49 -3.43
N ALA A 93 8.41 1.20 -2.62
CA ALA A 93 8.66 2.64 -2.80
C ALA A 93 9.34 2.93 -4.14
N GLU A 94 10.42 2.21 -4.46
CA GLU A 94 11.19 2.39 -5.69
C GLU A 94 10.34 2.16 -6.95
N SER A 95 9.56 1.08 -6.97
CA SER A 95 8.67 0.78 -8.09
C SER A 95 7.56 1.82 -8.25
N SER A 96 6.98 2.29 -7.14
CA SER A 96 5.95 3.34 -7.16
C SER A 96 6.49 4.67 -7.69
N MET A 97 7.68 5.07 -7.25
CA MET A 97 8.38 6.27 -7.75
C MET A 97 8.75 6.15 -9.23
N THR A 98 9.24 4.98 -9.64
CA THR A 98 9.59 4.69 -11.03
C THR A 98 8.36 4.86 -11.95
N LEU A 99 7.22 4.29 -11.55
CA LEU A 99 6.00 4.41 -12.36
C LEU A 99 5.49 5.85 -12.41
N ALA A 100 5.44 6.55 -11.27
CA ALA A 100 5.01 7.94 -11.20
C ALA A 100 5.90 8.85 -12.08
N PHE A 101 7.21 8.65 -12.03
CA PHE A 101 8.16 9.37 -12.85
C PHE A 101 8.01 9.07 -14.35
N ALA A 102 7.78 7.80 -14.72
CA ALA A 102 7.55 7.41 -16.11
C ALA A 102 6.26 8.03 -16.68
N LYS A 103 5.21 8.14 -15.87
CA LYS A 103 3.94 8.78 -16.23
C LYS A 103 3.96 10.30 -16.13
N LYS A 104 5.00 10.88 -15.51
CA LYS A 104 5.07 12.30 -15.14
C LYS A 104 3.88 12.73 -14.31
N TRP A 105 3.50 11.90 -13.33
CA TRP A 105 2.39 12.14 -12.41
C TRP A 105 2.88 12.25 -10.96
N PRO A 106 2.16 12.98 -10.08
CA PRO A 106 2.44 12.95 -8.66
C PRO A 106 2.15 11.57 -8.04
N LEU A 107 2.83 11.27 -6.95
CA LEU A 107 2.72 10.03 -6.19
C LEU A 107 2.17 10.29 -4.79
N TYR A 108 1.19 9.49 -4.39
CA TYR A 108 0.65 9.51 -3.03
C TYR A 108 0.80 8.15 -2.37
N LEU A 109 1.41 8.10 -1.18
CA LEU A 109 1.34 6.94 -0.28
C LEU A 109 0.26 7.20 0.77
N SER A 110 -0.62 6.23 1.00
CA SER A 110 -1.61 6.31 2.09
C SER A 110 -1.37 5.28 3.18
N THR A 111 -1.40 5.70 4.45
CA THR A 111 -1.34 4.81 5.63
C THR A 111 -2.23 5.32 6.77
N LYS A 112 -2.27 4.61 7.91
CA LYS A 112 -2.89 5.07 9.17
C LYS A 112 -1.84 5.21 10.29
N ASN A 113 -0.71 5.85 10.00
CA ASN A 113 0.42 5.98 10.92
C ASN A 113 0.12 6.75 12.22
N THR A 114 -0.96 7.53 12.30
CA THR A 114 -1.39 8.14 13.58
C THR A 114 -1.88 7.09 14.59
N ILE A 115 -2.38 5.95 14.10
CA ILE A 115 -2.84 4.81 14.90
C ILE A 115 -1.74 3.74 14.98
N LEU A 116 -1.28 3.26 13.82
CA LEU A 116 -0.21 2.26 13.72
C LEU A 116 1.16 2.94 13.68
N LYS A 117 1.52 3.64 14.77
CA LYS A 117 2.69 4.53 14.85
C LYS A 117 4.01 3.89 14.41
N LYS A 118 4.24 2.63 14.79
CA LYS A 118 5.46 1.89 14.41
C LYS A 118 5.31 1.22 13.05
N TYR A 119 4.23 0.47 12.83
CA TYR A 119 4.04 -0.33 11.62
C TYR A 119 3.85 0.54 10.37
N ASP A 120 2.84 1.42 10.37
CA ASP A 120 2.56 2.32 9.25
C ASP A 120 3.50 3.52 9.23
N GLY A 121 4.09 3.87 10.38
CA GLY A 121 5.21 4.80 10.44
C GLY A 121 6.39 4.31 9.62
N ARG A 122 6.73 3.01 9.69
CA ARG A 122 7.85 2.46 8.93
C ARG A 122 7.66 2.57 7.41
N PHE A 123 6.44 2.37 6.91
CA PHE A 123 6.12 2.62 5.50
C PHE A 123 6.36 4.09 5.10
N LYS A 124 5.85 5.02 5.90
CA LYS A 124 6.02 6.45 5.67
C LYS A 124 7.51 6.83 5.65
N ASP A 125 8.25 6.39 6.66
CA ASP A 125 9.67 6.73 6.83
C ASP A 125 10.49 6.19 5.66
N ILE A 126 10.30 4.92 5.29
CA ILE A 126 11.02 4.31 4.16
C ILE A 126 10.72 5.01 2.84
N PHE A 127 9.45 5.33 2.55
CA PHE A 127 9.13 6.07 1.32
C PHE A 127 9.76 7.46 1.29
N GLN A 128 9.81 8.15 2.44
CA GLN A 128 10.45 9.45 2.56
C GLN A 128 11.96 9.34 2.33
N GLU A 129 12.62 8.37 2.96
CA GLU A 129 14.06 8.09 2.78
C GLU A 129 14.37 7.84 1.29
N VAL A 130 13.64 6.93 0.64
CA VAL A 130 13.83 6.62 -0.80
C VAL A 130 13.60 7.84 -1.68
N TYR A 131 12.57 8.64 -1.38
CA TYR A 131 12.28 9.86 -2.12
C TYR A 131 13.43 10.86 -2.04
N GLU A 132 13.88 11.18 -0.83
CA GLU A 132 14.94 12.16 -0.59
C GLU A 132 16.28 11.73 -1.18
N GLU A 133 16.64 10.46 -1.05
CA GLU A 133 17.92 9.93 -1.53
C GLU A 133 18.03 9.90 -3.05
N LYS A 134 16.95 9.57 -3.77
CA LYS A 134 17.04 9.17 -5.19
C LYS A 134 16.11 9.88 -6.17
N TRP A 135 15.01 10.44 -5.69
CA TRP A 135 13.89 10.84 -6.56
C TRP A 135 13.51 12.30 -6.47
N LYS A 136 13.75 12.97 -5.33
CA LYS A 136 13.32 14.35 -5.09
C LYS A 136 13.70 15.31 -6.22
N HIS A 137 14.98 15.37 -6.57
CA HIS A 137 15.46 16.24 -7.66
C HIS A 137 14.78 15.93 -8.99
N LYS A 138 14.69 14.64 -9.35
CA LYS A 138 14.07 14.20 -10.61
C LYS A 138 12.59 14.58 -10.68
N PHE A 139 11.89 14.45 -9.56
CA PHE A 139 10.47 14.79 -9.45
C PHE A 139 10.24 16.29 -9.58
N GLU A 140 11.02 17.09 -8.84
CA GLU A 140 10.96 18.56 -8.87
C GLU A 140 11.26 19.12 -10.26
N GLU A 141 12.27 18.61 -10.96
CA GLU A 141 12.59 18.99 -12.35
C GLU A 141 11.43 18.78 -13.33
N HIS A 142 10.54 17.84 -13.03
CA HIS A 142 9.37 17.52 -13.86
C HIS A 142 8.07 18.06 -13.28
N SER A 143 8.13 18.93 -12.27
CA SER A 143 6.96 19.52 -11.61
C SER A 143 5.97 18.48 -11.08
N ILE A 144 6.48 17.34 -10.59
CA ILE A 144 5.73 16.32 -9.87
C ILE A 144 6.28 16.18 -8.46
N TRP A 145 5.52 15.55 -7.56
CA TRP A 145 5.87 15.44 -6.15
C TRP A 145 5.46 14.08 -5.58
N TYR A 146 6.05 13.75 -4.44
CA TYR A 146 5.60 12.68 -3.57
C TYR A 146 4.98 13.26 -2.30
N GLU A 147 3.87 12.69 -1.85
CA GLU A 147 3.23 13.06 -0.59
C GLU A 147 2.72 11.82 0.16
N HIS A 148 2.95 11.78 1.47
CA HIS A 148 2.27 10.85 2.37
C HIS A 148 0.95 11.46 2.86
N ARG A 149 -0.13 10.68 2.83
CA ARG A 149 -1.43 11.05 3.38
C ARG A 149 -1.97 9.99 4.33
N LEU A 150 -2.83 10.43 5.24
CA LEU A 150 -3.67 9.49 5.99
C LEU A 150 -4.72 8.88 5.03
N ILE A 151 -4.98 7.58 5.16
CA ILE A 151 -5.85 6.85 4.23
C ILE A 151 -7.27 7.43 4.13
N ASP A 152 -7.81 7.94 5.23
CA ASP A 152 -9.11 8.61 5.28
C ASP A 152 -9.13 9.96 4.54
N ASP A 153 -8.05 10.74 4.63
CA ASP A 153 -7.91 11.95 3.80
C ASP A 153 -7.68 11.59 2.32
N MET A 154 -6.89 10.55 2.05
CA MET A 154 -6.58 10.14 0.67
C MET A 154 -7.81 9.65 -0.10
N VAL A 155 -8.70 8.87 0.53
CA VAL A 155 -9.96 8.46 -0.12
C VAL A 155 -10.89 9.65 -0.38
N ALA A 156 -10.92 10.64 0.52
CA ALA A 156 -11.70 11.85 0.35
C ALA A 156 -11.12 12.75 -0.76
N TYR A 157 -9.79 12.85 -0.85
CA TYR A 157 -9.09 13.51 -1.95
C TYR A 157 -9.39 12.82 -3.28
N ALA A 158 -9.31 11.49 -3.33
CA ALA A 158 -9.56 10.73 -4.55
C ALA A 158 -10.93 11.04 -5.15
N LEU A 159 -11.99 11.06 -4.34
CA LEU A 159 -13.35 11.39 -4.77
C LEU A 159 -13.50 12.81 -5.36
N LYS A 160 -12.71 13.78 -4.87
CA LYS A 160 -12.78 15.19 -5.29
C LYS A 160 -11.79 15.55 -6.40
N SER A 161 -10.77 14.71 -6.60
CA SER A 161 -9.71 14.94 -7.58
C SER A 161 -10.21 14.79 -9.03
N GLU A 162 -9.42 15.27 -9.98
CA GLU A 162 -9.63 14.98 -11.40
C GLU A 162 -8.95 13.67 -11.86
N GLY A 163 -8.32 12.92 -10.95
CA GLY A 163 -7.40 11.82 -11.26
C GLY A 163 -6.03 12.30 -11.75
N GLY A 164 -5.27 11.40 -12.39
CA GLY A 164 -3.95 11.71 -12.98
C GLY A 164 -2.80 11.64 -11.99
N TYR A 165 -2.83 10.66 -11.09
CA TYR A 165 -1.79 10.40 -10.09
C TYR A 165 -1.60 8.91 -9.87
N VAL A 166 -0.45 8.54 -9.32
CA VAL A 166 -0.19 7.19 -8.80
C VAL A 166 -0.51 7.19 -7.32
N TRP A 167 -1.27 6.19 -6.87
CA TRP A 167 -1.62 5.97 -5.48
C TRP A 167 -1.00 4.66 -5.01
N ALA A 168 0.08 4.76 -4.26
CA ALA A 168 0.71 3.67 -3.56
C ALA A 168 -0.14 3.27 -2.34
N CYS A 169 -0.68 2.06 -2.38
CA CYS A 169 -1.50 1.48 -1.34
C CYS A 169 -0.79 0.30 -0.68
N LYS A 170 -0.93 0.19 0.65
CA LYS A 170 -0.64 -1.05 1.37
C LYS A 170 -1.46 -2.21 0.81
N ASN A 171 -1.09 -3.44 1.15
CA ASN A 171 -1.63 -4.64 0.49
C ASN A 171 -3.16 -4.69 0.50
N TYR A 172 -3.76 -4.50 1.68
CA TYR A 172 -5.21 -4.50 1.85
C TYR A 172 -5.91 -3.30 1.19
N ASP A 173 -5.39 -2.10 1.40
CA ASP A 173 -5.95 -0.88 0.81
C ASP A 173 -5.93 -0.96 -0.72
N GLY A 174 -4.85 -1.48 -1.31
CA GLY A 174 -4.70 -1.62 -2.75
C GLY A 174 -5.67 -2.63 -3.35
N ASP A 175 -6.01 -3.69 -2.61
CA ASP A 175 -7.04 -4.65 -3.02
C ASP A 175 -8.40 -3.95 -3.13
N VAL A 176 -8.87 -3.36 -2.02
CA VAL A 176 -10.18 -2.73 -1.91
C VAL A 176 -10.33 -1.52 -2.84
N GLN A 177 -9.35 -0.61 -2.84
CA GLN A 177 -9.46 0.65 -3.60
C GLN A 177 -9.35 0.42 -5.10
N SER A 178 -8.62 -0.62 -5.55
CA SER A 178 -8.53 -0.91 -6.97
C SER A 178 -9.86 -1.40 -7.56
N ASP A 179 -10.61 -2.22 -6.82
CA ASP A 179 -11.94 -2.68 -7.26
C ASP A 179 -12.95 -1.51 -7.26
N LEU A 180 -12.88 -0.62 -6.26
CA LEU A 180 -13.68 0.61 -6.22
C LEU A 180 -13.41 1.49 -7.45
N LEU A 181 -12.13 1.71 -7.78
CA LEU A 181 -11.75 2.50 -8.94
C LEU A 181 -12.21 1.84 -10.24
N ALA A 182 -12.01 0.53 -10.40
CA ALA A 182 -12.46 -0.17 -11.58
C ALA A 182 -13.96 0.01 -11.84
N GLN A 183 -14.77 -0.15 -10.77
CA GLN A 183 -16.21 0.09 -10.86
C GLN A 183 -16.54 1.56 -11.12
N GLY A 184 -15.83 2.49 -10.49
CA GLY A 184 -16.05 3.92 -10.68
C GLY A 184 -15.71 4.44 -12.08
N PHE A 185 -14.77 3.78 -12.76
CA PHE A 185 -14.43 4.03 -14.17
C PHE A 185 -15.27 3.21 -15.17
N GLY A 186 -16.17 2.35 -14.69
CA GLY A 186 -17.20 1.69 -15.49
C GLY A 186 -17.40 0.22 -15.13
N SER A 187 -16.33 -0.58 -15.11
CA SER A 187 -16.40 -2.02 -14.83
C SER A 187 -15.02 -2.59 -14.48
N LEU A 188 -15.00 -3.67 -13.70
CA LEU A 188 -13.81 -4.48 -13.43
C LEU A 188 -13.12 -4.98 -14.71
N GLY A 189 -13.87 -5.20 -15.80
CA GLY A 189 -13.31 -5.62 -17.09
C GLY A 189 -12.55 -4.52 -17.84
N LEU A 190 -12.63 -3.26 -17.38
CA LEU A 190 -11.96 -2.10 -17.98
C LEU A 190 -10.74 -1.67 -17.16
N MET A 191 -10.00 -2.63 -16.59
CA MET A 191 -8.80 -2.35 -15.81
C MET A 191 -7.63 -3.19 -16.29
N THR A 192 -6.50 -2.54 -16.53
CA THR A 192 -5.23 -3.24 -16.73
C THR A 192 -4.64 -3.59 -15.37
N SER A 193 -3.90 -4.70 -15.31
CA SER A 193 -3.13 -5.10 -14.14
C SER A 193 -1.75 -5.52 -14.63
N VAL A 194 -0.71 -4.90 -14.09
CA VAL A 194 0.68 -5.20 -14.40
C VAL A 194 1.43 -5.44 -13.10
N LEU A 195 2.04 -6.61 -12.95
CA LEU A 195 2.94 -6.88 -11.84
C LEU A 195 4.37 -6.47 -12.24
N LEU A 196 4.97 -5.58 -11.45
CA LEU A 196 6.40 -5.29 -11.51
C LEU A 196 7.10 -6.02 -10.36
N SER A 197 7.98 -6.96 -10.72
CA SER A 197 8.87 -7.65 -9.78
C SER A 197 9.92 -6.70 -9.19
N SER A 198 10.47 -7.07 -8.04
CA SER A 198 11.51 -6.31 -7.34
C SER A 198 12.81 -6.11 -8.16
N ASP A 199 13.08 -6.96 -9.15
CA ASP A 199 14.23 -6.84 -10.05
C ASP A 199 14.02 -5.85 -11.21
N GLY A 200 12.83 -5.26 -11.33
CA GLY A 200 12.48 -4.27 -12.36
C GLY A 200 12.45 -4.81 -13.79
N LYS A 201 12.58 -6.13 -13.99
CA LYS A 201 12.72 -6.76 -15.32
C LYS A 201 11.50 -7.55 -15.76
N THR A 202 10.71 -8.07 -14.82
CA THR A 202 9.56 -8.93 -15.14
C THR A 202 8.26 -8.13 -15.09
N LEU A 203 7.57 -8.11 -16.23
CA LEU A 203 6.23 -7.58 -16.43
C LEU A 203 5.31 -8.77 -16.72
N GLU A 204 4.32 -9.01 -15.86
CA GLU A 204 3.23 -9.99 -16.07
C GLU A 204 1.87 -9.31 -15.95
#